data_AF-A0A080YYK9-F1
#
_entry.id   AF-A0A080YYK9-F1
#
_cell.length_a   1.000
_cell.length_b   1.000
_cell.length_c   1.000
_cell.angle_alpha   90.00
_cell.angle_beta   90.00
_cell.angle_gamma   90.00
#
_symmetry.space_group_name_H-M   'P 1'
#
loop_
_entity.id
_entity.type
_entity.pdbx_description
1 polymer ?
#
loop_
_entity_poly.entity_id
_entity_poly.type
_entity_poly.pdbx_seq_one_letter_code
_entity_poly.pdbx_strand_id
1 'polypeptide(L)'
;MQNTHSLSKSSYSDTWMSSPSRRINAVNRHLSSTSMSYKSPVTSHILDTSIGRPAANVRVELQHFHLGQWIRINEGRTNADGRVASHLVPESTRFEAGTYRMVFYAQEYFEANGITEFFYPEVTIAFVVKDPTQHYHVPLLLNPFGYSTYRGS
;
A
#
# COMPACT_ATOMS: atom_id res chain seq x y z
N MET A 1 -10.91 -73.71 27.63
CA MET A 1 -10.90 -73.98 29.08
C MET A 1 -9.69 -73.30 29.69
N GLN A 2 -9.92 -72.58 30.79
CA GLN A 2 -8.96 -72.13 31.81
C GLN A 2 -8.09 -70.89 31.53
N ASN A 3 -8.54 -69.79 32.17
CA ASN A 3 -7.75 -68.68 32.68
C ASN A 3 -6.62 -69.16 33.60
N THR A 4 -5.48 -68.46 33.57
CA THR A 4 -4.74 -68.11 34.79
C THR A 4 -4.08 -66.74 34.63
N HIS A 5 -4.46 -65.82 35.52
CA HIS A 5 -3.79 -64.55 35.78
C HIS A 5 -2.41 -64.76 36.40
N SER A 6 -1.45 -63.86 36.10
CA SER A 6 -0.41 -63.51 37.06
C SER A 6 -0.14 -62.00 37.03
N LEU A 7 0.02 -61.47 38.24
CA LEU A 7 0.06 -60.07 38.63
C LEU A 7 1.39 -59.41 38.26
N SER A 8 1.37 -58.12 37.90
CA SER A 8 2.54 -57.26 38.12
C SER A 8 2.15 -55.98 38.86
N LYS A 9 3.00 -55.65 39.83
CA LYS A 9 2.83 -54.64 40.87
C LYS A 9 2.98 -53.23 40.33
N SER A 10 2.23 -52.30 40.91
CA SER A 10 2.50 -50.87 40.85
C SER A 10 3.69 -50.49 41.75
N SER A 11 4.41 -49.44 41.38
CA SER A 11 4.77 -48.34 42.30
C SER A 11 5.61 -47.25 41.60
N TYR A 12 5.10 -46.01 41.67
CA TYR A 12 5.81 -44.71 41.84
C TYR A 12 6.83 -44.28 40.76
N SER A 13 6.94 -43.01 40.33
CA SER A 13 6.53 -41.73 40.91
C SER A 13 6.51 -40.61 39.86
N ASP A 14 5.65 -39.62 40.11
CA ASP A 14 5.59 -38.29 39.50
C ASP A 14 6.96 -37.61 39.33
N THR A 15 7.14 -36.91 38.19
CA THR A 15 7.73 -35.56 38.22
C THR A 15 7.24 -34.72 37.05
N TRP A 16 6.27 -33.85 37.32
CA TRP A 16 5.93 -32.70 36.48
C TRP A 16 7.07 -31.69 36.52
N MET A 17 7.93 -31.66 35.51
CA MET A 17 8.81 -30.52 35.24
C MET A 17 8.24 -29.74 34.04
N SER A 18 7.40 -28.75 34.34
CA SER A 18 7.02 -27.74 33.35
C SER A 18 8.25 -26.89 32.99
N SER A 19 8.85 -27.18 31.84
CA SER A 19 10.02 -26.47 31.32
C SER A 19 9.72 -24.95 31.13
N PRO A 20 10.58 -24.04 31.65
CA PRO A 20 10.43 -22.58 31.53
C PRO A 20 10.33 -22.07 30.08
N SER A 21 10.76 -22.89 29.11
CA SER A 21 10.83 -22.53 27.69
C SER A 21 9.46 -22.35 27.03
N ARG A 22 8.37 -22.88 27.58
CA ARG A 22 7.02 -22.69 27.01
C ARG A 22 6.44 -21.30 27.28
N ARG A 23 6.84 -20.62 28.37
CA ARG A 23 6.35 -19.26 28.67
C ARG A 23 7.08 -18.19 27.84
N ILE A 24 8.37 -18.36 27.58
CA ILE A 24 9.16 -17.42 26.76
C ILE A 24 8.69 -17.41 25.30
N ASN A 25 8.29 -18.57 24.76
CA ASN A 25 7.76 -18.68 23.39
C ASN A 25 6.34 -18.11 23.20
N ALA A 26 5.58 -17.89 24.29
CA ALA A 26 4.28 -17.24 24.23
C ALA A 26 4.41 -15.70 24.24
N VAL A 27 5.37 -15.17 25.00
CA VAL A 27 5.68 -13.73 25.03
C VAL A 27 6.33 -13.28 23.72
N ASN A 28 7.26 -14.06 23.15
CA ASN A 28 7.85 -13.75 21.85
C ASN A 28 6.85 -13.82 20.67
N ARG A 29 5.78 -14.64 20.79
CA ARG A 29 4.70 -14.68 19.79
C ARG A 29 3.73 -13.50 19.88
N HIS A 30 3.69 -12.80 21.01
CA HIS A 30 2.96 -11.53 21.18
C HIS A 30 3.81 -10.30 20.81
N LEU A 31 5.12 -10.47 20.64
CA LEU A 31 6.06 -9.42 20.23
C LEU A 31 6.43 -9.48 18.74
N SER A 32 5.88 -10.43 17.97
CA SER A 32 5.77 -10.31 16.52
C SER A 32 4.72 -9.25 16.22
N SER A 33 5.17 -8.01 16.37
CA SER A 33 4.59 -6.76 15.94
C SER A 33 3.40 -6.95 14.99
N THR A 34 2.23 -6.58 15.47
CA THR A 34 1.29 -5.85 14.62
C THR A 34 2.03 -4.59 14.19
N SER A 35 2.90 -4.69 13.17
CA SER A 35 3.36 -3.51 12.48
C SER A 35 2.08 -2.86 11.96
N MET A 36 1.75 -1.68 12.46
CA MET A 36 0.84 -0.85 11.69
C MET A 36 1.55 -0.65 10.37
N SER A 37 1.09 -1.36 9.33
CA SER A 37 1.56 -1.16 7.96
C SER A 37 1.50 0.34 7.71
N TYR A 38 2.66 0.97 7.55
CA TYR A 38 2.74 2.38 7.19
C TYR A 38 1.82 2.63 6.00
N LYS A 39 0.99 3.67 6.07
CA LYS A 39 0.14 4.10 4.96
C LYS A 39 0.67 5.44 4.49
N SER A 40 0.97 5.53 3.19
CA SER A 40 1.36 6.80 2.57
C SER A 40 0.27 7.85 2.81
N PRO A 41 0.60 9.04 3.33
CA PRO A 41 -0.36 10.14 3.52
C PRO A 41 -0.94 10.66 2.21
N VAL A 42 -0.26 10.42 1.08
CA VAL A 42 -0.75 10.72 -0.27
C VAL A 42 -1.06 9.41 -0.99
N THR A 43 -2.28 9.28 -1.51
CA THR A 43 -2.70 8.13 -2.31
C THR A 43 -3.45 8.58 -3.56
N SER A 44 -3.54 7.70 -4.55
CA SER A 44 -4.31 7.94 -5.75
C SER A 44 -4.96 6.66 -6.26
N HIS A 45 -6.01 6.85 -7.05
CA HIS A 45 -6.77 5.84 -7.75
C HIS A 45 -7.11 6.37 -9.13
N ILE A 46 -6.86 5.58 -10.17
CA ILE A 46 -7.12 5.95 -11.55
C ILE A 46 -8.22 5.06 -12.11
N LEU A 47 -9.28 5.70 -12.60
CA LEU A 47 -10.37 5.03 -13.32
C LEU A 47 -10.34 5.48 -14.79
N ASP A 48 -10.23 4.53 -15.71
CA ASP A 48 -10.47 4.77 -17.12
C ASP A 48 -11.98 4.82 -17.37
N THR A 49 -12.49 6.03 -17.60
CA THR A 49 -13.92 6.27 -17.81
C THR A 49 -14.37 5.91 -19.22
N SER A 50 -13.45 5.70 -20.18
CA SER A 50 -13.81 5.28 -21.54
C SER A 50 -14.32 3.83 -21.58
N ILE A 51 -13.81 2.99 -20.68
CA ILE A 51 -14.18 1.58 -20.55
C ILE A 51 -14.79 1.21 -19.19
N GLY A 52 -14.88 2.18 -18.27
CA GLY A 52 -15.46 1.99 -16.94
C GLY A 52 -14.67 1.04 -16.04
N ARG A 53 -13.33 1.02 -16.15
CA ARG A 53 -12.46 0.09 -15.41
C ARG A 53 -11.28 0.81 -14.76
N PRO A 54 -10.71 0.27 -13.66
CA PRO A 54 -9.48 0.81 -13.11
C PRO A 54 -8.34 0.78 -14.13
N ALA A 55 -7.57 1.87 -14.21
CA ALA A 55 -6.42 1.94 -15.10
C ALA A 55 -5.21 1.32 -14.38
N ALA A 56 -4.92 0.07 -14.70
CA ALA A 56 -3.81 -0.68 -14.11
C ALA A 56 -2.46 -0.35 -14.76
N ASN A 57 -1.37 -0.55 -14.00
CA ASN A 57 0.01 -0.40 -14.45
C ASN A 57 0.41 1.01 -14.93
N VAL A 58 -0.36 2.04 -14.58
CA VAL A 58 -0.05 3.45 -14.90
C VAL A 58 1.07 3.92 -14.00
N ARG A 59 2.14 4.49 -14.57
CA ARG A 59 3.22 5.12 -13.79
C ARG A 59 2.73 6.44 -13.20
N VAL A 60 3.02 6.63 -11.92
CA VAL A 60 2.65 7.81 -11.15
C VAL A 60 3.83 8.29 -10.32
N GLU A 61 4.16 9.58 -10.41
CA GLU A 61 5.20 10.22 -9.62
C GLU A 61 4.59 11.24 -8.65
N LEU A 62 5.15 11.35 -7.43
CA LEU A 62 4.89 12.45 -6.51
C LEU A 62 6.12 13.35 -6.39
N GLN A 63 5.90 14.65 -6.48
CA GLN A 63 6.91 15.70 -6.35
C GLN A 63 6.49 16.72 -5.29
N HIS A 64 7.48 17.34 -4.65
CA HIS A 64 7.30 18.50 -3.77
C HIS A 64 7.93 19.75 -4.39
N PHE A 65 7.27 20.89 -4.27
CA PHE A 65 7.79 22.16 -4.73
C PHE A 65 8.70 22.78 -3.67
N HIS A 66 9.97 22.93 -4.00
CA HIS A 66 10.96 23.50 -3.11
C HIS A 66 11.89 24.45 -3.88
N LEU A 67 12.07 25.68 -3.37
CA LEU A 67 12.96 26.69 -3.95
C LEU A 67 12.78 26.93 -5.46
N GLY A 68 11.52 26.97 -5.92
CA GLY A 68 11.20 27.21 -7.34
C GLY A 68 11.29 25.96 -8.23
N GLN A 69 11.58 24.80 -7.66
CA GLN A 69 11.79 23.56 -8.41
C GLN A 69 10.87 22.44 -7.90
N TRP A 70 10.50 21.53 -8.81
CA TRP A 70 9.81 20.30 -8.45
C TRP A 70 10.83 19.21 -8.18
N ILE A 71 10.86 18.71 -6.95
CA ILE A 71 11.76 17.64 -6.50
C ILE A 71 10.95 16.37 -6.36
N ARG A 72 11.36 15.31 -7.05
CA ARG A 72 10.74 13.98 -6.93
C ARG A 72 10.89 13.45 -5.51
N ILE A 73 9.78 13.01 -4.93
CA ILE A 73 9.75 12.28 -3.66
C ILE A 73 9.87 10.78 -3.94
N ASN A 74 8.94 10.24 -4.72
CA ASN A 74 8.91 8.83 -5.09
C ASN A 74 8.00 8.62 -6.32
N GLU A 75 8.02 7.40 -6.85
CA GLU A 75 7.12 6.95 -7.92
C GLU A 75 6.54 5.57 -7.63
N GLY A 76 5.55 5.19 -8.43
CA GLY A 76 4.85 3.92 -8.33
C GLY A 76 4.12 3.57 -9.61
N ARG A 77 3.53 2.37 -9.62
CA ARG A 77 2.55 1.97 -10.63
C ARG A 77 1.23 1.60 -9.98
N THR A 78 0.14 1.85 -10.69
CA THR A 78 -1.19 1.40 -10.24
C THR A 78 -1.32 -0.12 -10.31
N ASN A 79 -1.98 -0.72 -9.33
CA ASN A 79 -2.31 -2.14 -9.30
C ASN A 79 -3.55 -2.45 -10.15
N ALA A 80 -4.05 -3.68 -10.08
CA ALA A 80 -5.24 -4.11 -10.82
C ALA A 80 -6.54 -3.36 -10.43
N ASP A 81 -6.57 -2.73 -9.26
CA ASP A 81 -7.66 -1.86 -8.80
C ASP A 81 -7.37 -0.37 -9.11
N GLY A 82 -6.40 -0.08 -10.00
CA GLY A 82 -6.06 1.29 -10.39
C GLY A 82 -5.44 2.14 -9.28
N ARG A 83 -5.10 1.55 -8.13
CA ARG A 83 -4.51 2.25 -6.98
C ARG A 83 -3.01 2.18 -7.00
N VAL A 84 -2.32 3.25 -6.65
CA VAL A 84 -0.85 3.24 -6.56
C VAL A 84 -0.41 2.25 -5.48
N ALA A 85 0.33 1.21 -5.87
CA ALA A 85 0.70 0.12 -4.99
C ALA A 85 1.85 0.48 -4.03
N SER A 86 2.71 1.43 -4.41
CA SER A 86 3.83 1.90 -3.60
C SER A 86 3.44 3.05 -2.68
N HIS A 87 4.27 3.30 -1.67
CA HIS A 87 4.15 4.47 -0.82
C HIS A 87 4.71 5.70 -1.54
N LEU A 88 3.83 6.53 -2.13
CA LEU A 88 4.21 7.77 -2.82
C LEU A 88 4.97 8.74 -1.92
N VAL A 89 4.68 8.73 -0.62
CA VAL A 89 5.59 9.27 0.40
C VAL A 89 6.17 8.07 1.15
N PRO A 90 7.46 7.76 1.01
CA PRO A 90 8.11 6.70 1.78
C PRO A 90 8.07 6.99 3.28
N GLU A 91 8.09 5.94 4.12
CA GLU A 91 8.14 6.08 5.58
C GLU A 91 9.36 6.86 6.08
N SER A 92 10.48 6.76 5.36
CA SER A 92 11.71 7.51 5.63
C SER A 92 11.64 8.99 5.22
N THR A 93 10.57 9.41 4.54
CA THR A 93 10.42 10.77 4.02
C THR A 93 9.46 11.56 4.89
N ARG A 94 9.89 12.72 5.37
CA ARG A 94 9.04 13.65 6.12
C ARG A 94 7.98 14.26 5.19
N PHE A 95 6.71 14.14 5.57
CA PHE A 95 5.60 14.81 4.90
C PHE A 95 5.29 16.13 5.60
N GLU A 96 5.30 17.22 4.86
CA GLU A 96 5.19 18.57 5.40
C GLU A 96 4.12 19.38 4.66
N ALA A 97 3.65 20.46 5.30
CA ALA A 97 2.82 21.45 4.61
C ALA A 97 3.62 22.07 3.44
N GLY A 98 2.97 22.25 2.30
CA GLY A 98 3.63 22.69 1.07
C GLY A 98 2.80 22.43 -0.18
N THR A 99 3.40 22.70 -1.33
CA THR A 99 2.80 22.43 -2.63
C THR A 99 3.40 21.15 -3.20
N TYR A 100 2.54 20.24 -3.63
CA TYR A 100 2.91 18.95 -4.19
C TYR A 100 2.34 18.83 -5.60
N ARG A 101 2.91 17.94 -6.40
CA ARG A 101 2.44 17.61 -7.74
C ARG A 101 2.48 16.12 -7.97
N MET A 102 1.38 15.57 -8.47
CA MET A 102 1.35 14.22 -9.03
C MET A 102 1.48 14.28 -10.54
N VAL A 103 2.30 13.40 -11.12
CA VAL A 103 2.45 13.22 -12.57
C VAL A 103 1.95 11.83 -12.92
N PHE A 104 0.95 11.75 -13.78
CA PHE A 104 0.35 10.51 -14.28
C PHE A 104 0.75 10.31 -15.74
N TYR A 105 1.53 9.27 -16.04
CA TYR A 105 2.03 9.01 -17.40
C TYR A 105 0.98 8.28 -18.24
N ALA A 106 0.00 9.04 -18.75
CA ALA A 106 -1.16 8.53 -19.47
C ALA A 106 -0.81 7.91 -20.84
N GLN A 107 0.18 8.44 -21.55
CA GLN A 107 0.64 7.90 -22.84
C GLN A 107 1.08 6.44 -22.73
N GLU A 108 1.94 6.12 -21.75
CA GLU A 108 2.41 4.74 -21.52
C GLU A 108 1.22 3.78 -21.35
N TYR A 109 0.15 4.23 -20.68
CA TYR A 109 -1.05 3.46 -20.48
C TYR A 109 -1.89 3.31 -21.76
N PHE A 110 -2.12 4.41 -22.49
CA PHE A 110 -2.91 4.38 -23.72
C PHE A 110 -2.27 3.50 -24.80
N GLU A 111 -0.97 3.68 -25.04
CA GLU A 111 -0.22 2.89 -26.03
C GLU A 111 -0.22 1.40 -25.66
N ALA A 112 -0.01 1.06 -24.39
CA ALA A 112 -0.04 -0.32 -23.91
C ALA A 112 -1.43 -0.99 -24.06
N ASN A 113 -2.50 -0.21 -24.14
CA ASN A 113 -3.87 -0.69 -24.34
C ASN A 113 -4.37 -0.52 -25.79
N GLY A 114 -3.47 -0.21 -26.74
CA GLY A 114 -3.81 -0.09 -28.16
C GLY A 114 -4.62 1.16 -28.51
N ILE A 115 -4.65 2.16 -27.64
CA ILE A 115 -5.30 3.46 -27.90
C ILE A 115 -4.28 4.34 -28.61
N THR A 116 -4.53 4.62 -29.89
CA THR A 116 -3.62 5.40 -30.75
C THR A 116 -3.95 6.89 -30.78
N GLU A 117 -5.20 7.25 -30.46
CA GLU A 117 -5.70 8.62 -30.47
C GLU A 117 -5.95 9.08 -29.04
N PHE A 118 -5.11 9.97 -28.54
CA PHE A 118 -5.23 10.59 -27.21
C PHE A 118 -4.61 11.98 -27.23
N PHE A 119 -5.10 12.87 -26.37
CA PHE A 119 -4.67 14.28 -26.35
C PHE A 119 -3.63 14.57 -25.24
N TYR A 120 -3.67 13.82 -24.15
CA TYR A 120 -2.82 14.07 -22.97
C TYR A 120 -1.73 12.99 -22.86
N PRO A 121 -0.46 13.31 -23.12
CA PRO A 121 0.63 12.35 -22.92
C PRO A 121 0.90 12.10 -21.43
N GLU A 122 0.64 13.12 -20.60
CA GLU A 122 0.65 13.04 -19.14
C GLU A 122 -0.40 13.97 -18.55
N VAL A 123 -0.83 13.67 -17.33
CA VAL A 123 -1.69 14.55 -16.53
C VAL A 123 -0.91 14.96 -15.30
N THR A 124 -0.81 16.27 -15.04
CA THR A 124 -0.14 16.80 -13.85
C THR A 124 -1.14 17.52 -12.95
N ILE A 125 -1.23 17.07 -11.69
CA ILE A 125 -2.14 17.65 -10.70
C ILE A 125 -1.33 18.24 -9.57
N ALA A 126 -1.28 19.57 -9.50
CA ALA A 126 -0.69 20.29 -8.38
C ALA A 126 -1.74 20.52 -7.27
N PHE A 127 -1.34 20.34 -6.01
CA PHE A 127 -2.22 20.50 -4.85
C PHE A 127 -1.46 21.02 -3.63
N VAL A 128 -2.20 21.61 -2.69
CA VAL A 128 -1.64 22.17 -1.46
C VAL A 128 -1.94 21.25 -0.28
N VAL A 129 -0.88 20.90 0.45
CA VAL A 129 -0.95 20.25 1.76
C VAL A 129 -0.88 21.34 2.82
N LYS A 130 -1.95 21.49 3.59
CA LYS A 130 -2.02 22.44 4.72
C LYS A 130 -1.76 21.77 6.06
N ASP A 131 -2.26 20.56 6.22
CA ASP A 131 -2.17 19.77 7.45
C ASP A 131 -1.57 18.41 7.10
N PRO A 132 -0.27 18.18 7.36
CA PRO A 132 0.40 16.94 7.01
C PRO A 132 -0.07 15.75 7.84
N THR A 133 -0.93 15.95 8.85
CA THR A 133 -1.52 14.85 9.62
C THR A 133 -2.74 14.22 8.93
N GLN A 134 -3.30 14.90 7.92
CA GLN A 134 -4.43 14.40 7.13
C GLN A 134 -3.98 13.49 5.99
N HIS A 135 -4.89 12.63 5.57
CA HIS A 135 -4.77 11.88 4.33
C HIS A 135 -5.18 12.74 3.12
N TYR A 136 -4.45 12.58 2.03
CA TYR A 136 -4.65 13.27 0.76
C TYR A 136 -4.86 12.25 -0.34
N HIS A 137 -6.14 11.98 -0.66
CA HIS A 137 -6.49 11.14 -1.80
C HIS A 137 -6.71 12.01 -3.04
N VAL A 138 -5.94 11.77 -4.11
CA VAL A 138 -6.01 12.52 -5.37
C VAL A 138 -6.34 11.57 -6.52
N PRO A 139 -7.61 11.22 -6.74
CA PRO A 139 -8.01 10.34 -7.83
C PRO A 139 -7.92 11.02 -9.20
N LEU A 140 -7.80 10.21 -10.24
CA LEU A 140 -7.85 10.62 -11.63
C LEU A 140 -8.93 9.81 -12.38
N LEU A 141 -9.92 10.50 -12.92
CA LEU A 141 -10.86 9.92 -13.88
C LEU A 141 -10.36 10.28 -15.27
N LEU A 142 -9.93 9.29 -16.03
CA LEU A 142 -9.17 9.46 -17.27
C LEU A 142 -9.95 8.92 -18.47
N ASN A 143 -9.97 9.66 -19.58
CA ASN A 143 -10.23 9.13 -20.91
C ASN A 143 -9.26 9.78 -21.92
N PRO A 144 -9.18 9.30 -23.18
CA PRO A 144 -8.18 9.80 -24.13
C PRO A 144 -8.25 11.31 -24.43
N PHE A 145 -9.41 11.96 -24.22
CA PHE A 145 -9.65 13.36 -24.59
C PHE A 145 -10.21 14.23 -23.45
N GLY A 146 -10.22 13.71 -22.22
CA GLY A 146 -10.63 14.45 -21.05
C GLY A 146 -10.25 13.75 -19.76
N TYR A 147 -10.12 14.51 -18.69
CA TYR A 147 -9.94 13.96 -17.36
C TYR A 147 -10.62 14.85 -16.32
N SER A 148 -10.85 14.28 -15.14
CA SER A 148 -11.23 15.04 -13.96
C SER A 148 -10.49 14.52 -12.73
N THR A 149 -10.35 15.39 -11.73
CA THR A 149 -9.72 15.08 -10.45
C THR A 149 -10.42 15.87 -9.35
N TYR A 150 -10.21 15.47 -8.10
CA TYR A 150 -10.73 16.13 -6.91
C TYR A 150 -9.90 15.70 -5.69
N ARG A 151 -10.19 16.27 -4.51
CA ARG A 151 -9.67 15.77 -3.23
C ARG A 151 -10.66 14.76 -2.65
N GLY A 152 -10.30 13.49 -2.63
CA GLY A 152 -11.07 12.45 -1.95
C GLY A 152 -10.88 12.46 -0.43
N SER A 153 -11.78 11.78 0.28
CA SER A 153 -11.71 11.50 1.72
C SER A 153 -10.80 10.33 2.04
#